data_AF-A0A3N7GNN0-F1
#
_entry.id   AF-A0A3N7GNN0-F1
#
_cell.length_a   1.000
_cell.length_b   1.000
_cell.length_c   1.000
_cell.angle_alpha   90.00
_cell.angle_beta   90.00
_cell.angle_gamma   90.00
#
_symmetry.space_group_name_H-M   'P 1'
#
loop_
_entity.id
_entity.type
_entity.pdbx_description
1 polymer ?
#
loop_
_entity_poly.entity_id
_entity_poly.type
_entity_poly.pdbx_seq_one_letter_code
_entity_poly.pdbx_strand_id
1 'polypeptide(L)'
;MQIIDRAGFDFSAEERASREISWTCSKQLPKNFIILIVLSLRYFSLNWLQQRLQTTNKDFYPTIVLDAFHVTDEMATRGVEDGLEPVVKSDDWAALEKAPAKVIKRDIEKLKKKAAKR
;
A
#
# COMPACT_ATOMS: atom_id res chain seq x y z
N MET A 1 7.87 -1.80 -12.63
CA MET A 1 6.46 -2.08 -12.20
C MET A 1 5.92 -0.83 -11.51
N GLN A 2 4.83 -0.22 -11.98
CA GLN A 2 4.28 1.02 -11.39
C GLN A 2 3.18 0.69 -10.37
N ILE A 3 3.35 1.07 -9.11
CA ILE A 3 2.30 0.98 -8.08
C ILE A 3 1.53 2.30 -8.09
N ILE A 4 0.24 2.26 -8.40
CA ILE A 4 -0.61 3.45 -8.48
C ILE A 4 -1.04 3.91 -7.10
N ASP A 5 -1.44 2.96 -6.27
CA ASP A 5 -1.95 3.18 -4.92
C ASP A 5 -1.73 1.92 -4.06
N ARG A 6 -1.74 2.09 -2.74
CA ARG A 6 -1.66 0.98 -1.79
C ARG A 6 -2.34 1.33 -0.47
N ALA A 7 -2.98 0.34 0.15
CA ALA A 7 -3.37 0.37 1.55
C ALA A 7 -2.72 -0.78 2.30
N GLY A 8 -2.46 -0.56 3.58
CA GLY A 8 -1.96 -1.57 4.50
C GLY A 8 -2.91 -1.69 5.68
N PHE A 9 -3.27 -2.93 6.00
CA PHE A 9 -4.16 -3.26 7.11
C PHE A 9 -3.40 -4.20 8.03
N ASP A 10 -3.29 -3.84 9.31
CA ASP A 10 -2.62 -4.66 10.31
C ASP A 10 -3.68 -5.47 11.08
N PHE A 11 -3.41 -6.75 11.28
CA PHE A 11 -4.25 -7.67 12.04
C PHE A 11 -3.46 -8.25 13.20
N SER A 12 -4.10 -8.46 14.35
CA SER A 12 -3.52 -9.18 15.49
C SER A 12 -4.17 -10.55 15.62
N ALA A 13 -3.44 -11.52 16.17
CA ALA A 13 -3.98 -12.87 16.40
C ALA A 13 -5.12 -12.91 17.43
N GLU A 14 -5.31 -11.82 18.19
CA GLU A 14 -6.39 -11.68 19.16
C GLU A 14 -7.72 -11.28 18.48
N GLU A 15 -7.65 -10.78 17.24
CA GLU A 15 -8.82 -10.49 16.42
C GLU A 15 -9.40 -11.79 15.83
N ARG A 16 -10.26 -12.45 16.61
CA ARG A 16 -10.91 -13.72 16.22
C ARG A 16 -12.07 -13.57 15.22
N ALA A 17 -12.59 -12.37 15.04
CA ALA A 17 -13.73 -12.12 14.16
C ALA A 17 -13.27 -11.85 12.72
N SER A 18 -13.99 -12.40 11.74
CA SER A 18 -13.80 -12.05 10.33
C SER A 18 -13.99 -10.54 10.14
N ARG A 19 -13.02 -9.89 9.50
CA ARG A 19 -13.10 -8.47 9.15
C ARG A 19 -13.29 -8.32 7.65
N GLU A 20 -14.28 -7.51 7.29
CA GLU A 20 -14.42 -7.00 5.94
C GLU A 20 -13.53 -5.77 5.77
N ILE A 21 -12.78 -5.72 4.67
CA ILE A 21 -11.92 -4.59 4.33
C ILE A 21 -12.61 -3.81 3.20
N SER A 22 -13.15 -2.64 3.53
CA SER A 22 -13.59 -1.69 2.53
C SER A 22 -12.42 -0.77 2.17
N TRP A 23 -11.87 -0.94 0.98
CA TRP A 23 -10.83 -0.08 0.43
C TRP A 23 -11.29 0.58 -0.86
N THR A 24 -11.02 1.89 -0.96
CA THR A 24 -11.27 2.68 -2.16
C THR A 24 -9.94 3.23 -2.65
N CYS A 25 -9.70 3.12 -3.96
CA CYS A 25 -8.51 3.69 -4.56
C CYS A 25 -8.58 5.23 -4.54
N SER A 26 -7.46 5.88 -4.23
CA SER A 26 -7.31 7.33 -4.23
C SER A 26 -7.12 7.94 -5.61
N LYS A 27 -6.94 7.10 -6.65
CA LYS A 27 -6.69 7.51 -8.03
C LYS A 27 -7.56 6.71 -9.00
N GLN A 28 -7.74 7.25 -10.19
CA GLN A 28 -8.42 6.52 -11.26
C GLN A 28 -7.63 5.25 -11.61
N LEU A 29 -8.31 4.09 -11.63
CA LEU A 29 -7.70 2.82 -11.99
C LEU A 29 -7.69 2.66 -13.52
N PRO A 30 -6.53 2.52 -14.19
CA PRO A 30 -6.50 2.30 -15.62
C PRO A 30 -6.87 0.84 -15.96
N LYS A 31 -7.63 0.64 -17.05
CA LYS A 31 -8.15 -0.68 -17.48
C LYS A 31 -7.09 -1.79 -17.60
N ASN A 32 -5.85 -1.45 -17.95
CA ASN A 32 -4.80 -2.45 -18.20
C ASN A 32 -3.95 -2.78 -16.95
N PHE A 33 -4.41 -2.40 -15.76
CA PHE A 33 -3.69 -2.67 -14.52
C PHE A 33 -4.24 -3.89 -13.79
N ILE A 34 -3.39 -4.45 -12.93
CA ILE A 34 -3.72 -5.58 -12.07
C ILE A 34 -3.75 -5.08 -10.63
N ILE A 35 -4.79 -5.47 -9.90
CA ILE A 35 -4.87 -5.30 -8.45
C ILE A 35 -4.31 -6.57 -7.82
N LEU A 36 -3.39 -6.41 -6.87
CA LEU A 36 -2.78 -7.49 -6.11
C LEU A 36 -3.19 -7.38 -4.65
N ILE A 37 -3.76 -8.45 -4.11
CA ILE A 37 -4.04 -8.58 -2.69
C ILE A 37 -2.94 -9.44 -2.09
N VAL A 38 -2.17 -8.86 -1.18
CA VAL A 38 -0.98 -9.48 -0.62
C VAL A 38 -1.10 -9.53 0.90
N LEU A 39 -0.94 -10.73 1.46
CA LEU A 39 -0.77 -10.94 2.89
C LEU A 39 0.72 -10.93 3.21
N SER A 40 1.12 -10.08 4.16
CA SER A 40 2.50 -10.03 4.65
C SER A 40 2.51 -10.26 6.15
N LEU A 41 3.19 -11.30 6.59
CA LEU A 41 3.38 -11.52 8.02
C LEU A 41 4.51 -10.63 8.52
N ARG A 42 4.26 -9.86 9.58
CA ARG A 42 5.26 -9.00 10.20
C ARG A 42 5.44 -9.38 11.67
N TYR A 43 6.67 -9.69 12.04
CA TYR A 43 7.02 -9.94 13.43
C TYR A 43 7.47 -8.65 14.10
N PHE A 44 6.95 -8.44 15.30
CA PHE A 44 7.32 -7.34 16.17
C PHE A 44 7.87 -7.91 17.47
N SER A 45 8.96 -7.31 17.93
CA SER A 45 9.54 -7.55 19.24
C SER A 45 9.34 -6.32 20.11
N LEU A 46 9.31 -6.53 21.42
CA LEU A 46 9.37 -5.44 22.40
C LEU A 46 10.79 -5.38 22.93
N ASN A 47 11.41 -4.20 22.93
CA ASN A 47 12.64 -4.01 23.69
C ASN A 47 12.35 -3.94 25.19
N TRP A 48 13.40 -3.88 26.00
CA TRP A 48 13.32 -3.73 27.45
C TRP A 48 12.60 -2.44 27.91
N LEU A 49 12.48 -1.43 27.03
CA LEU A 49 11.70 -0.21 27.22
C LEU A 49 10.24 -0.33 26.72
N GLN A 50 9.77 -1.54 26.40
CA GLN A 50 8.45 -1.83 25.83
C GLN A 50 8.17 -1.11 24.50
N GLN A 51 9.19 -0.67 23.78
CA GLN A 51 9.03 -0.09 22.45
C GLN A 51 8.92 -1.20 21.41
N ARG A 52 7.91 -1.07 20.54
CA ARG A 52 7.66 -2.00 19.44
C ARG A 52 8.71 -1.81 18.34
N LEU A 53 9.54 -2.83 18.14
CA LEU A 53 10.52 -2.91 17.06
C LEU A 53 10.09 -3.97 16.06
N GLN A 54 9.84 -3.54 14.82
CA GLN A 54 9.65 -4.47 13.71
C GLN A 54 11.00 -5.14 13.40
N THR A 55 11.04 -6.47 13.35
CA THR A 55 12.22 -7.23 12.87
C THR A 55 12.61 -6.71 11.48
N THR A 56 13.84 -6.77 11.00
CA THR A 56 14.17 -6.39 9.59
C THR A 56 14.73 -7.55 8.76
N ASN A 57 14.84 -8.72 9.38
CA ASN A 57 15.33 -9.93 8.74
C ASN A 57 14.29 -10.49 7.76
N LYS A 58 14.65 -10.48 6.47
CA LYS A 58 13.85 -10.96 5.31
C LYS A 58 13.40 -12.41 5.43
N ASP A 59 14.15 -13.26 6.13
CA ASP A 59 13.83 -14.68 6.30
C ASP A 59 12.55 -14.88 7.14
N PHE A 60 12.15 -13.86 7.92
CA PHE A 60 10.94 -13.88 8.75
C PHE A 60 9.81 -13.03 8.16
N TYR A 61 9.80 -12.79 6.85
CA TYR A 61 8.76 -12.01 6.16
C TYR A 61 8.05 -12.80 5.06
N PRO A 62 7.32 -13.88 5.39
CA PRO A 62 6.54 -14.56 4.38
C PRO A 62 5.48 -13.60 3.84
N THR A 63 5.51 -13.44 2.53
CA THR A 63 4.58 -12.62 1.75
C THR A 63 3.92 -13.52 0.73
N ILE A 64 2.60 -13.58 0.75
CA ILE A 64 1.81 -14.46 -0.11
C ILE A 64 0.79 -13.60 -0.85
N VAL A 65 0.66 -13.83 -2.15
CA VAL A 65 -0.42 -13.25 -2.95
C VAL A 65 -1.68 -14.04 -2.67
N LEU A 66 -2.69 -13.38 -2.10
CA LEU A 66 -3.99 -13.99 -1.84
C LEU A 66 -4.85 -13.99 -3.10
N ASP A 67 -4.82 -12.90 -3.85
CA ASP A 67 -5.61 -12.74 -5.06
C ASP A 67 -4.95 -11.73 -6.02
N ALA A 68 -5.27 -11.87 -7.30
CA ALA A 68 -4.82 -11.00 -8.37
C ALA A 68 -5.88 -10.93 -9.47
N PHE A 69 -6.36 -9.73 -9.77
CA PHE A 69 -7.36 -9.54 -10.83
C PHE A 69 -7.13 -8.25 -11.61
N HIS A 70 -7.60 -8.26 -12.86
CA HIS A 70 -7.52 -7.10 -13.74
C HIS A 70 -8.57 -6.06 -13.36
N VAL A 71 -8.22 -4.78 -13.52
CA VAL A 71 -9.18 -3.68 -13.40
C VAL A 71 -10.27 -3.87 -14.46
N THR A 72 -11.53 -3.93 -14.03
CA THR A 72 -12.67 -4.02 -14.94
C THR A 72 -13.03 -2.65 -15.51
N ASP A 73 -13.80 -2.65 -16.60
CA ASP A 73 -14.32 -1.43 -17.22
C ASP A 73 -15.15 -0.58 -16.25
N GLU A 74 -15.94 -1.24 -15.42
CA GLU A 74 -16.76 -0.60 -14.38
C GLU A 74 -15.89 0.09 -13.33
N MET A 75 -14.81 -0.57 -12.87
CA MET A 75 -13.88 -0.01 -11.89
C MET A 75 -13.14 1.22 -12.43
N ALA A 76 -12.74 1.18 -13.71
CA ALA A 76 -12.08 2.30 -14.36
C ALA A 76 -13.01 3.51 -14.54
N THR A 77 -14.29 3.26 -14.82
CA THR A 77 -15.29 4.31 -15.08
C THR A 77 -15.73 4.99 -13.78
N ARG A 78 -15.92 4.22 -12.70
CA ARG A 78 -16.28 4.79 -11.38
C ARG A 78 -15.30 5.84 -10.89
N GLY A 79 -14.00 5.65 -11.11
CA GLY A 79 -13.00 6.64 -10.71
C GLY A 79 -13.14 8.00 -11.43
N VAL A 80 -13.71 8.01 -12.64
CA VAL A 80 -14.03 9.25 -13.37
C VAL A 80 -15.28 9.91 -12.77
N GLU A 81 -16.31 9.12 -12.46
CA GLU A 81 -17.56 9.59 -11.83
C GLU A 81 -17.32 10.18 -10.43
N ASP A 82 -16.43 9.55 -9.67
CA ASP A 82 -16.03 9.98 -8.32
C ASP A 82 -15.04 11.16 -8.33
N GLY A 83 -14.67 11.67 -9.51
CA GLY A 83 -13.77 12.83 -9.65
C GLY A 83 -12.34 12.58 -9.15
N LEU A 84 -11.89 11.32 -9.13
CA LEU A 84 -10.55 10.96 -8.65
C LEU A 84 -9.47 11.49 -9.60
N GLU A 85 -8.28 11.75 -9.06
CA GLU A 85 -7.16 12.22 -9.88
C GLU A 85 -6.66 11.11 -10.83
N PRO A 86 -6.36 11.43 -12.10
CA PRO A 86 -5.82 10.46 -13.05
C PRO A 86 -4.40 10.04 -12.65
N VAL A 87 -4.00 8.82 -13.04
CA VAL A 87 -2.63 8.36 -12.82
C VAL A 87 -1.69 9.15 -13.72
N VAL A 88 -0.93 10.07 -13.14
CA VAL A 88 0.23 10.65 -13.83
C VAL A 88 1.28 9.55 -13.97
N LYS A 89 1.61 9.17 -15.22
CA LYS A 89 2.81 8.38 -15.51
C LYS A 89 4.00 9.24 -15.11
N SER A 90 4.55 9.04 -13.92
CA SER A 90 5.81 9.69 -13.57
C SER A 90 6.95 8.79 -14.06
N ASP A 91 7.77 9.31 -14.98
CA ASP A 91 9.05 8.69 -15.38
C ASP A 91 10.06 8.62 -14.19
N ASP A 92 9.71 9.18 -13.03
CA ASP A 92 10.56 9.30 -11.83
C ASP A 92 10.78 8.02 -11.01
N TRP A 93 10.18 6.87 -11.36
CA TRP A 93 10.32 5.66 -10.53
C TRP A 93 11.64 4.89 -10.70
N ALA A 94 12.44 5.18 -11.74
CA ALA A 94 13.80 4.65 -11.86
C ALA A 94 14.70 5.07 -10.68
N ALA A 95 14.35 6.16 -9.98
CA ALA A 95 15.03 6.60 -8.77
C ALA A 95 14.67 5.78 -7.52
N LEU A 96 13.48 5.15 -7.48
CA LEU A 96 12.97 4.48 -6.28
C LEU A 96 13.42 3.02 -6.13
N GLU A 97 13.72 2.32 -7.21
CA GLU A 97 14.41 1.02 -7.15
C GLU A 97 15.86 1.17 -6.61
N LYS A 98 16.43 2.38 -6.65
CA LYS A 98 17.77 2.70 -6.13
C LYS A 98 17.76 3.53 -4.83
N ALA A 99 16.61 4.01 -4.37
CA ALA A 99 16.55 4.94 -3.24
C ALA A 99 16.54 4.20 -1.89
N PRO A 100 17.46 4.53 -0.97
CA PRO A 100 17.48 3.91 0.35
C PRO A 100 16.18 4.21 1.12
N ALA A 101 15.70 3.23 1.91
CA ALA A 101 14.40 3.25 2.60
C ALA A 101 14.08 4.53 3.40
N LYS A 102 15.09 5.30 3.81
CA LYS A 102 14.95 6.62 4.43
C LYS A 102 14.29 7.67 3.51
N VAL A 103 14.56 7.62 2.20
CA VAL A 103 14.01 8.57 1.21
C VAL A 103 12.52 8.30 1.02
N ILE A 104 12.16 7.02 0.86
CA ILE A 104 10.77 6.57 0.73
C ILE A 104 9.94 7.00 1.95
N LYS A 105 10.48 6.84 3.16
CA LYS A 105 9.80 7.26 4.40
C LYS A 105 9.57 8.78 4.43
N ARG A 106 10.54 9.56 3.94
CA ARG A 106 10.48 11.03 3.93
C ARG A 106 9.45 11.55 2.92
N ASP A 107 9.32 10.90 1.77
CA ASP A 107 8.34 11.29 0.76
C ASP A 107 6.91 10.90 1.16
N ILE A 108 6.73 9.75 1.83
CA ILE A 108 5.45 9.38 2.46
C ILE A 108 5.04 10.41 3.51
N GLU A 109 5.96 10.88 4.36
CA GLU A 109 5.65 11.92 5.36
C GLU A 109 5.30 13.27 4.73
N LYS A 110 5.95 13.66 3.63
CA LYS A 110 5.61 14.87 2.89
C LYS A 110 4.21 14.79 2.28
N LEU A 111 3.85 13.63 1.71
CA LEU A 111 2.52 13.40 1.16
C LEU A 111 1.44 13.45 2.24
N LYS A 112 1.69 12.83 3.41
CA LYS A 112 0.77 12.91 4.57
C LYS A 112 0.57 14.35 5.06
N LYS A 113 1.64 15.16 5.13
CA LYS A 113 1.55 16.58 5.53
C LYS A 113 0.78 17.44 4.53
N LYS A 114 0.84 17.12 3.23
CA LYS A 114 0.06 17.83 2.20
C LYS A 114 -1.42 17.45 2.27
N ALA A 115 -1.73 16.18 2.51
CA ALA A 115 -3.11 15.71 2.67
C ALA A 115 -3.80 16.32 3.90
N ALA A 116 -3.08 16.51 5.01
CA ALA A 116 -3.60 17.11 6.24
C ALA A 116 -3.82 18.64 6.19
N LYS A 117 -3.45 19.30 5.08
CA LYS A 117 -3.64 20.75 4.88
C LYS A 117 -4.79 21.10 3.93
N ARG A 118 -5.41 20.09 3.31
CA ARG A 118 -6.71 20.21 2.62
C ARG A 118 -7.80 19.80 3.58
#